data_AF-A0A3M7SQ23-F1
#
_entry.id   AF-A0A3M7SQ23-F1
#
_cell.length_a   1.000
_cell.length_b   1.000
_cell.length_c   1.000
_cell.angle_alpha   90.00
_cell.angle_beta   90.00
_cell.angle_gamma   90.00
#
_symmetry.space_group_name_H-M   'P 1'
#
loop_
_entity.id
_entity.type
_entity.pdbx_description
1 polymer ?
#
loop_
_entity_poly.entity_id
_entity_poly.type
_entity_poly.pdbx_seq_one_letter_code
_entity_poly.pdbx_strand_id
1 'polypeptide(L)'
;MPGYGNLLRSLSKSTETPVKAVVKGEIPKWVNGSLYRNGPGRFKFGQNTYEHLFDGQACVHKFSVQNGDVHYSNKLLETKSYIKTLENKKLFPNFGSVDKGSNIYKRFKSFFYPPETSDNVNVNIMPYAQDHLYALTETHLKCKLDPNGLEIKHTVNIKDHLPSVRSSIAHPHIERDGTWITMGINPKGKNKLAHYEFIRFKGGNMGRQSEHICQNAEIVASVPSSN
;
A
#
# COMPACT_ATOMS: atom_id res chain seq x y z
N MET A 1 19.66 -1.01 22.40
CA MET A 1 18.62 -2.04 22.64
C MET A 1 18.90 -3.26 21.78
N PRO A 2 19.41 -4.36 22.33
CA PRO A 2 19.59 -5.59 21.57
C PRO A 2 18.22 -6.31 21.46
N GLY A 3 17.79 -6.66 20.26
CA GLY A 3 16.61 -7.51 20.03
C GLY A 3 15.70 -7.07 18.87
N TYR A 4 15.43 -5.76 18.73
CA TYR A 4 14.47 -5.26 17.74
C TYR A 4 15.11 -4.55 16.53
N GLY A 5 16.42 -4.31 16.54
CA GLY A 5 17.12 -3.60 15.46
C GLY A 5 16.98 -4.26 14.09
N ASN A 6 16.70 -5.57 14.05
CA ASN A 6 16.49 -6.30 12.80
C ASN A 6 15.12 -6.03 12.15
N LEU A 7 14.13 -5.49 12.89
CA LEU A 7 12.81 -5.16 12.33
C LEU A 7 12.90 -4.06 11.26
N LEU A 8 13.86 -3.15 11.38
CA LEU A 8 14.09 -2.05 10.45
C LEU A 8 15.32 -2.29 9.57
N ARG A 9 15.80 -3.53 9.50
CA ARG A 9 16.94 -3.88 8.65
C ARG A 9 16.54 -3.69 7.18
N SER A 10 17.20 -2.74 6.52
CA SER A 10 16.97 -2.47 5.12
C SER A 10 17.34 -3.67 4.23
N LEU A 11 16.38 -4.17 3.47
CA LEU A 11 16.59 -5.14 2.41
C LEU A 11 17.34 -4.50 1.24
N SER A 12 18.33 -5.19 0.71
CA SER A 12 19.04 -4.76 -0.50
C SER A 12 18.39 -5.27 -1.78
N LYS A 13 17.77 -6.45 -1.74
CA LYS A 13 17.11 -7.10 -2.87
C LYS A 13 15.90 -7.93 -2.47
N SER A 14 15.04 -8.20 -3.44
CA SER A 14 13.97 -9.19 -3.38
C SER A 14 14.54 -10.61 -3.39
N THR A 15 13.72 -11.58 -3.01
CA THR A 15 14.03 -13.00 -3.18
C THR A 15 13.90 -13.36 -4.67
N GLU A 16 14.93 -13.98 -5.25
CA GLU A 16 14.93 -14.40 -6.66
C GLU A 16 14.10 -15.68 -6.88
N THR A 17 14.23 -16.66 -5.97
CA THR A 17 13.51 -17.93 -5.99
C THR A 17 12.90 -18.24 -4.62
N PRO A 18 11.65 -18.72 -4.53
CA PRO A 18 11.04 -19.06 -3.25
C PRO A 18 11.88 -20.03 -2.43
N VAL A 19 12.06 -19.72 -1.15
CA VAL A 19 12.88 -20.49 -0.22
C VAL A 19 11.99 -21.45 0.56
N LYS A 20 12.30 -22.75 0.51
CA LYS A 20 11.60 -23.75 1.33
C LYS A 20 11.91 -23.52 2.82
N ALA A 21 10.88 -23.35 3.63
CA ALA A 21 11.02 -23.17 5.06
C ALA A 21 11.20 -24.52 5.78
N VAL A 22 11.97 -24.51 6.87
CA VAL A 22 12.07 -25.66 7.78
C VAL A 22 10.89 -25.59 8.75
N VAL A 23 9.92 -26.49 8.57
CA VAL A 23 8.74 -26.59 9.44
C VAL A 23 9.12 -27.29 10.75
N LYS A 24 8.74 -26.71 11.88
CA LYS A 24 8.81 -27.33 13.20
C LYS A 24 7.38 -27.51 13.72
N GLY A 25 7.00 -28.74 14.05
CA GLY A 25 5.60 -29.11 14.33
C GLY A 25 4.86 -29.59 13.07
N GLU A 26 3.53 -29.55 13.10
CA GLU A 26 2.68 -29.99 11.99
C GLU A 26 1.79 -28.83 11.53
N ILE A 27 1.80 -28.55 10.22
CA ILE A 27 0.85 -27.61 9.62
C ILE A 27 -0.47 -28.35 9.37
N PRO A 28 -1.62 -27.84 9.86
CA PRO A 28 -2.89 -28.53 9.67
C PRO A 28 -3.23 -28.72 8.20
N LYS A 29 -3.69 -29.92 7.82
CA LYS A 29 -3.94 -30.30 6.41
C LYS A 29 -4.95 -29.40 5.68
N TRP A 30 -5.84 -28.74 6.41
CA TRP A 30 -6.83 -27.82 5.85
C TRP A 30 -6.25 -26.43 5.53
N VAL A 31 -5.03 -26.12 6.00
CA VAL A 31 -4.33 -24.86 5.68
C VAL A 31 -3.61 -25.02 4.35
N ASN A 32 -4.22 -24.53 3.28
CA ASN A 32 -3.61 -24.43 1.96
C ASN A 32 -3.92 -23.05 1.36
N GLY A 33 -2.90 -22.40 0.81
CA GLY A 33 -3.05 -21.05 0.25
C GLY A 33 -1.81 -20.21 0.46
N SER A 34 -1.98 -18.89 0.39
CA SER A 34 -0.88 -17.94 0.56
C SER A 34 -1.23 -16.89 1.60
N LEU A 35 -0.33 -16.69 2.56
CA LEU A 35 -0.35 -15.53 3.47
C LEU A 35 0.48 -14.41 2.84
N TYR A 36 -0.16 -13.27 2.60
CA TYR A 36 0.49 -12.06 2.15
C TYR A 36 0.61 -11.08 3.32
N ARG A 37 1.79 -10.47 3.48
CA ARG A 37 2.01 -9.34 4.38
C ARG A 37 2.74 -8.24 3.63
N ASN A 38 2.42 -7.00 3.97
CA ASN A 38 3.08 -5.84 3.40
C ASN A 38 3.66 -4.99 4.52
N GLY A 39 4.72 -4.25 4.20
CA GLY A 39 5.43 -3.44 5.16
C GLY A 39 6.59 -2.68 4.52
N PRO A 40 7.23 -1.78 5.27
CA PRO A 40 8.45 -1.13 4.83
C PRO A 40 9.61 -2.15 4.83
N GLY A 41 10.22 -2.39 3.66
CA GLY A 41 11.32 -3.35 3.52
C GLY A 41 12.68 -2.73 3.22
N ARG A 42 12.73 -1.55 2.59
CA ARG A 42 14.00 -0.88 2.26
C ARG A 42 14.02 0.57 2.72
N PHE A 43 14.92 0.85 3.66
CA PHE A 43 15.10 2.18 4.27
C PHE A 43 16.33 2.90 3.73
N LYS A 44 17.37 2.17 3.31
CA LYS A 44 18.68 2.73 2.93
C LYS A 44 18.94 2.64 1.42
N PHE A 45 19.35 3.76 0.85
CA PHE A 45 19.71 3.95 -0.55
C PHE A 45 21.07 4.67 -0.63
N GLY A 46 22.15 3.89 -0.73
CA GLY A 46 23.51 4.43 -0.64
C GLY A 46 23.78 5.07 0.72
N GLN A 47 24.09 6.36 0.75
CA GLN A 47 24.29 7.14 1.97
C GLN A 47 22.98 7.68 2.57
N ASN A 48 21.89 7.69 1.80
CA ASN A 48 20.62 8.23 2.24
C ASN A 48 19.79 7.15 2.97
N THR A 49 19.13 7.52 4.06
CA THR A 49 18.27 6.62 4.84
C THR A 49 16.96 7.32 5.19
N TYR A 50 15.84 6.64 4.99
CA TYR A 50 14.53 7.07 5.49
C TYR A 50 14.51 6.99 7.02
N GLU A 51 14.06 8.06 7.68
CA GLU A 51 14.11 8.18 9.15
C GLU A 51 12.79 7.82 9.82
N HIS A 52 11.67 7.90 9.09
CA HIS A 52 10.35 7.53 9.60
C HIS A 52 9.99 6.09 9.22
N LEU A 53 9.31 5.38 10.12
CA LEU A 53 8.90 3.98 9.94
C LEU A 53 8.10 3.78 8.64
N PHE A 54 7.17 4.69 8.35
CA PHE A 54 6.29 4.59 7.18
C PHE A 54 6.90 5.08 5.87
N ASP A 55 8.18 5.47 5.85
CA ASP A 55 8.82 5.96 4.63
C ASP A 55 9.66 4.89 3.92
N GLY A 56 9.96 3.79 4.61
CA GLY A 56 10.62 2.64 4.00
C GLY A 56 9.82 2.13 2.81
N GLN A 57 10.50 1.76 1.73
CA GLN A 57 9.86 1.36 0.48
C GLN A 57 9.17 0.01 0.64
N ALA A 58 7.98 -0.11 0.06
CA ALA A 58 7.08 -1.25 0.22
C ALA A 58 7.75 -2.58 -0.15
N CYS A 59 7.56 -3.58 0.71
CA CYS A 59 7.96 -4.95 0.48
C CYS A 59 6.80 -5.88 0.84
N VAL A 60 6.38 -6.68 -0.13
CA VAL A 60 5.40 -7.73 0.08
C VAL A 60 6.12 -9.03 0.37
N HIS A 61 5.69 -9.69 1.44
CA HIS A 61 6.14 -11.00 1.89
C HIS A 61 5.02 -12.01 1.62
N LYS A 62 5.37 -13.17 1.06
CA LYS A 62 4.45 -14.25 0.74
C LYS A 62 4.94 -15.54 1.41
N PHE A 63 4.04 -16.20 2.13
CA PHE A 63 4.23 -17.58 2.60
C PHE A 63 3.21 -18.45 1.89
N SER A 64 3.66 -19.32 0.99
CA SER A 64 2.83 -20.28 0.28
C SER A 64 2.83 -21.60 1.04
N VAL A 65 1.64 -22.08 1.41
CA VAL A 65 1.44 -23.33 2.15
C VAL A 65 0.68 -24.30 1.25
N GLN A 66 1.25 -25.48 1.07
CA GLN A 66 0.62 -26.56 0.31
C GLN A 66 1.01 -27.91 0.91
N ASN A 67 0.02 -28.70 1.33
CA ASN A 67 0.21 -30.06 1.86
C ASN A 67 1.27 -30.14 2.98
N GLY A 68 1.33 -29.13 3.85
CA GLY A 68 2.29 -29.05 4.95
C GLY A 68 3.67 -28.47 4.58
N ASP A 69 3.97 -28.33 3.29
CA ASP A 69 5.16 -27.61 2.83
C ASP A 69 4.92 -26.10 2.83
N VAL A 70 5.93 -25.34 3.24
CA VAL A 70 5.89 -23.87 3.27
C VAL A 70 7.05 -23.30 2.46
N HIS A 71 6.76 -22.39 1.54
CA HIS A 71 7.74 -21.62 0.79
C HIS A 71 7.58 -20.12 1.09
N TYR A 72 8.69 -19.45 1.32
CA TYR A 72 8.76 -18.01 1.56
C TYR A 72 9.34 -17.28 0.34
N SER A 73 8.75 -16.15 -0.01
CA SER A 73 9.35 -15.17 -0.92
C SER A 73 9.00 -13.75 -0.51
N ASN A 74 9.76 -12.78 -1.01
CA ASN A 74 9.42 -11.37 -0.89
C ASN A 74 9.78 -10.59 -2.15
N LYS A 75 9.09 -9.46 -2.34
CA LYS A 75 9.30 -8.53 -3.46
C LYS A 75 9.31 -7.09 -2.93
N LEU A 76 10.39 -6.36 -3.17
CA LEU A 76 10.39 -4.90 -3.11
C LEU A 76 9.55 -4.39 -4.28
N LEU A 77 8.50 -3.62 -3.99
CA LEU A 77 7.59 -3.14 -5.02
C LEU A 77 8.24 -2.02 -5.81
N GLU A 78 8.32 -2.20 -7.13
CA GLU A 78 8.91 -1.24 -8.08
C GLU A 78 7.93 -0.09 -8.39
N THR A 79 7.55 0.63 -7.34
CA THR A 79 6.70 1.83 -7.42
C THR A 79 7.47 2.97 -8.11
N LYS A 80 6.77 4.00 -8.60
CA LYS A 80 7.42 5.18 -9.20
C LYS A 80 8.32 5.89 -8.19
N SER A 81 7.89 6.01 -6.94
CA SER A 81 8.69 6.59 -5.86
C SER A 81 9.96 5.78 -5.56
N TYR A 82 9.88 4.44 -5.62
CA TYR A 82 11.04 3.55 -5.52
C TYR A 82 12.02 3.74 -6.66
N ILE A 83 11.53 3.69 -7.91
CA ILE A 83 12.35 3.82 -9.13
C ILE A 83 13.05 5.18 -9.15
N LYS A 84 12.31 6.27 -8.92
CA LYS A 84 12.88 7.63 -8.83
C LYS A 84 13.94 7.75 -7.74
N THR A 85 13.76 7.06 -6.62
CA THR A 85 14.75 7.05 -5.53
C THR A 85 16.06 6.40 -5.99
N LEU A 86 15.98 5.30 -6.74
CA LEU A 86 17.14 4.61 -7.30
C LEU A 86 17.85 5.44 -8.38
N GLU A 87 17.10 5.95 -9.35
CA GLU A 87 17.63 6.71 -10.50
C GLU A 87 18.30 8.01 -10.07
N ASN A 88 17.64 8.79 -9.21
CA ASN A 88 18.11 10.11 -8.80
C ASN A 88 19.10 10.07 -7.64
N LYS A 89 19.35 8.89 -7.04
CA LYS A 89 20.14 8.72 -5.82
C LYS A 89 19.71 9.66 -4.67
N LYS A 90 18.45 10.07 -4.66
CA LYS A 90 17.82 10.96 -3.67
C LYS A 90 16.49 10.36 -3.24
N LEU A 91 16.21 10.35 -1.94
CA LEU A 91 14.96 9.79 -1.41
C LEU A 91 13.75 10.56 -1.95
N PHE A 92 12.77 9.83 -2.49
CA PHE A 92 11.49 10.41 -2.85
C PHE A 92 10.74 10.85 -1.58
N PRO A 93 10.15 12.07 -1.53
CA PRO A 93 9.43 12.52 -0.35
C PRO A 93 8.26 11.59 0.02
N ASN A 94 8.25 11.13 1.27
CA ASN A 94 7.19 10.28 1.82
C ASN A 94 6.51 10.98 3.02
N PHE A 95 5.87 10.21 3.90
CA PHE A 95 5.10 10.72 5.04
C PHE A 95 5.93 11.61 5.97
N GLY A 96 7.06 11.10 6.49
CA GLY A 96 7.90 11.80 7.47
C GLY A 96 9.18 12.40 6.87
N SER A 97 9.64 11.86 5.75
CA SER A 97 10.89 12.22 5.09
C SER A 97 10.61 13.25 4.01
N VAL A 98 10.44 14.48 4.47
CA VAL A 98 10.41 15.69 3.66
C VAL A 98 11.82 16.26 3.56
N ASP A 99 12.18 16.82 2.41
CA ASP A 99 13.51 17.31 2.09
C ASP A 99 14.08 18.14 3.26
N LYS A 100 15.27 17.79 3.77
CA LYS A 100 15.80 18.32 5.04
C LYS A 100 16.00 19.85 5.02
N GLY A 101 16.07 20.47 3.83
CA GLY A 101 16.11 21.92 3.64
C GLY A 101 14.75 22.64 3.65
N SER A 102 13.64 21.96 3.90
CA SER A 102 12.29 22.57 3.90
C SER A 102 11.85 23.03 5.29
N ASN A 103 11.39 24.29 5.39
CA ASN A 103 10.80 24.85 6.62
C ASN A 103 9.53 24.09 7.05
N ILE A 104 9.20 24.06 8.34
CA ILE A 104 8.06 23.36 8.97
C ILE A 104 6.74 23.65 8.24
N TYR A 105 6.51 24.90 7.81
CA TYR A 105 5.32 25.27 7.03
C TYR A 105 5.26 24.58 5.65
N LYS A 106 6.40 24.45 4.95
CA LYS A 106 6.47 23.69 3.69
C LYS A 106 6.27 22.20 3.93
N ARG A 107 6.73 21.65 5.06
CA ARG A 107 6.50 20.26 5.45
C ARG A 107 5.00 19.98 5.67
N PHE A 108 4.33 20.83 6.45
CA PHE A 108 2.88 20.75 6.68
C PHE A 108 2.08 20.92 5.38
N LYS A 109 2.42 21.92 4.55
CA LYS A 109 1.76 22.15 3.27
C LYS A 109 1.98 20.99 2.28
N SER A 110 3.18 20.42 2.21
CA SER A 110 3.49 19.26 1.37
C SER A 110 2.81 17.98 1.84
N PHE A 111 2.43 17.87 3.12
CA PHE A 111 1.63 16.75 3.60
C PHE A 111 0.20 16.77 3.04
N PHE A 112 -0.46 17.94 3.07
CA PHE A 112 -1.84 18.09 2.54
C PHE A 112 -1.89 18.30 1.01
N TYR A 113 -0.85 18.91 0.44
CA TYR A 113 -0.75 19.27 -0.98
C TYR A 113 0.64 18.95 -1.54
N PRO A 114 1.05 17.66 -1.57
CA PRO A 114 2.30 17.29 -2.21
C PRO A 114 2.26 17.61 -3.71
N PRO A 115 3.33 18.18 -4.29
CA PRO A 115 3.42 18.44 -5.73
C PRO A 115 3.36 17.14 -6.54
N GLU A 116 3.92 16.05 -5.98
CA GLU A 116 3.76 14.70 -6.48
C GLU A 116 3.45 13.77 -5.30
N THR A 117 2.36 13.00 -5.40
CA THR A 117 1.94 12.08 -4.33
C THR A 117 2.71 10.77 -4.45
N SER A 118 3.30 10.31 -3.35
CA SER A 118 3.99 9.03 -3.30
C SER A 118 3.03 7.86 -3.52
N ASP A 119 3.46 6.89 -4.34
CA ASP A 119 2.81 5.60 -4.54
C ASP A 119 3.45 4.49 -3.71
N ASN A 120 4.20 4.84 -2.65
CA ASN A 120 4.75 3.87 -1.69
C ASN A 120 3.63 3.20 -0.87
N VAL A 121 3.09 2.12 -1.43
CA VAL A 121 1.98 1.32 -0.90
C VAL A 121 2.45 0.32 0.18
N ASN A 122 3.11 0.78 1.24
CA ASN A 122 3.79 -0.07 2.24
C ASN A 122 2.95 -0.42 3.49
N VAL A 123 1.67 -0.07 3.54
CA VAL A 123 0.87 -0.15 4.77
C VAL A 123 0.11 -1.47 4.86
N ASN A 124 -0.64 -1.82 3.81
CA ASN A 124 -1.51 -3.00 3.84
C ASN A 124 -1.55 -3.70 2.49
N ILE A 125 -2.06 -4.94 2.47
CA ILE A 125 -2.34 -5.71 1.27
C ILE A 125 -3.65 -6.46 1.44
N MET A 126 -4.55 -6.34 0.47
CA MET A 126 -5.93 -6.81 0.62
C MET A 126 -6.42 -7.49 -0.66
N PRO A 127 -7.20 -8.58 -0.54
CA PRO A 127 -7.88 -9.19 -1.68
C PRO A 127 -9.07 -8.33 -2.11
N TYR A 128 -9.35 -8.25 -3.41
CA TYR A 128 -10.49 -7.54 -3.99
C TYR A 128 -11.21 -8.45 -4.99
N ALA A 129 -12.54 -8.49 -4.92
CA ALA A 129 -13.38 -9.31 -5.80
C ALA A 129 -12.95 -10.78 -5.94
N GLN A 130 -12.30 -11.32 -4.90
CA GLN A 130 -11.77 -12.69 -4.74
C GLN A 130 -10.43 -12.98 -5.44
N ASP A 131 -10.21 -12.51 -6.67
CA ASP A 131 -9.06 -12.89 -7.51
C ASP A 131 -7.99 -11.79 -7.67
N HIS A 132 -8.29 -10.55 -7.27
CA HIS A 132 -7.33 -9.46 -7.35
C HIS A 132 -6.65 -9.20 -6.01
N LEU A 133 -5.39 -8.76 -6.08
CA LEU A 133 -4.58 -8.41 -4.91
C LEU A 133 -4.11 -6.97 -5.02
N TYR A 134 -4.29 -6.17 -3.97
CA TYR A 134 -3.90 -4.76 -3.97
C TYR A 134 -3.04 -4.41 -2.76
N ALA A 135 -1.92 -3.74 -3.00
CA ALA A 135 -1.13 -3.08 -1.97
C ALA A 135 -1.61 -1.64 -1.78
N LEU A 136 -1.66 -1.21 -0.51
CA LEU A 136 -2.31 0.01 -0.06
C LEU A 136 -1.39 0.88 0.80
N THR A 137 -1.57 2.18 0.68
CA THR A 137 -1.16 3.22 1.63
C THR A 137 -2.31 4.21 1.79
N GLU A 138 -2.12 5.28 2.54
CA GLU A 138 -3.15 6.28 2.86
C GLU A 138 -3.19 7.45 1.87
N THR A 139 -2.90 7.18 0.60
CA THR A 139 -3.04 8.14 -0.50
C THR A 139 -4.25 7.78 -1.38
N HIS A 140 -4.42 8.49 -2.49
CA HIS A 140 -5.40 8.12 -3.52
C HIS A 140 -4.86 7.05 -4.49
N LEU A 141 -3.61 6.60 -4.31
CA LEU A 141 -2.98 5.60 -5.17
C LEU A 141 -3.06 4.21 -4.54
N LYS A 142 -3.35 3.20 -5.37
CA LYS A 142 -3.35 1.78 -5.00
C LYS A 142 -2.64 0.98 -6.08
N CYS A 143 -1.89 -0.06 -5.73
CA CYS A 143 -1.19 -0.89 -6.72
C CYS A 143 -1.82 -2.28 -6.79
N LYS A 144 -2.30 -2.67 -7.98
CA LYS A 144 -2.71 -4.04 -8.29
C LYS A 144 -1.47 -4.89 -8.49
N LEU A 145 -1.39 -6.01 -7.78
CA LEU A 145 -0.26 -6.92 -7.81
C LEU A 145 -0.63 -8.24 -8.49
N ASP A 146 0.36 -8.88 -9.11
CA ASP A 146 0.31 -10.30 -9.44
C ASP A 146 0.35 -11.13 -8.13
N PRO A 147 -0.64 -11.98 -7.83
CA PRO A 147 -0.60 -12.80 -6.62
C PRO A 147 0.53 -13.85 -6.63
N ASN A 148 1.11 -14.15 -7.79
CA ASN A 148 2.17 -15.14 -7.94
C ASN A 148 3.57 -14.51 -7.79
N GLY A 149 3.91 -13.58 -8.68
CA GLY A 149 5.24 -12.93 -8.73
C GLY A 149 5.34 -11.62 -7.94
N LEU A 150 4.21 -11.08 -7.46
CA LEU A 150 4.11 -9.83 -6.70
C LEU A 150 4.52 -8.58 -7.50
N GLU A 151 4.63 -8.66 -8.82
CA GLU A 151 4.86 -7.49 -9.67
C GLU A 151 3.64 -6.57 -9.68
N ILE A 152 3.91 -5.27 -9.76
CA ILE A 152 2.84 -4.28 -9.97
C ILE A 152 2.35 -4.41 -11.41
N LYS A 153 1.08 -4.76 -11.58
CA LYS A 153 0.41 -4.79 -12.90
C LYS A 153 -0.12 -3.40 -13.27
N HIS A 154 -0.75 -2.73 -12.31
CA HIS A 154 -1.32 -1.39 -12.51
C HIS A 154 -1.23 -0.57 -11.23
N THR A 155 -0.95 0.74 -11.37
CA THR A 155 -1.18 1.72 -10.30
C THR A 155 -2.44 2.50 -10.63
N VAL A 156 -3.40 2.47 -9.70
CA VAL A 156 -4.74 3.03 -9.86
C VAL A 156 -4.84 4.30 -9.03
N ASN A 157 -5.37 5.35 -9.64
CA ASN A 157 -5.62 6.63 -8.97
C ASN A 157 -7.13 6.82 -8.79
N ILE A 158 -7.56 6.86 -7.52
CA ILE A 158 -8.98 7.01 -7.15
C ILE A 158 -9.58 8.30 -7.70
N LYS A 159 -8.79 9.38 -7.80
CA LYS A 159 -9.27 10.69 -8.28
C LYS A 159 -9.73 10.69 -9.73
N ASP A 160 -9.26 9.72 -10.53
CA ASP A 160 -9.63 9.63 -11.94
C ASP A 160 -11.11 9.21 -12.07
N HIS A 161 -11.68 8.59 -11.03
CA HIS A 161 -13.07 8.15 -10.97
C HIS A 161 -13.89 8.93 -9.93
N LEU A 162 -13.27 9.30 -8.81
CA LEU A 162 -13.88 10.06 -7.72
C LEU A 162 -13.04 11.32 -7.42
N PRO A 163 -13.15 12.40 -8.22
CA PRO A 163 -12.26 13.56 -8.15
C PRO A 163 -12.24 14.31 -6.82
N SER A 164 -13.29 14.16 -6.00
CA SER A 164 -13.39 14.76 -4.67
C SER A 164 -12.49 14.10 -3.61
N VAL A 165 -12.11 12.84 -3.83
CA VAL A 165 -11.39 12.03 -2.85
C VAL A 165 -9.88 12.32 -2.92
N ARG A 166 -9.33 13.00 -1.91
CA ARG A 166 -7.90 13.35 -1.88
C ARG A 166 -6.99 12.20 -1.42
N SER A 167 -7.51 11.39 -0.51
CA SER A 167 -6.85 10.22 0.09
C SER A 167 -7.91 9.19 0.49
N SER A 168 -7.50 7.94 0.67
CA SER A 168 -8.32 6.85 1.21
C SER A 168 -7.52 6.06 2.22
N ILE A 169 -8.16 5.54 3.27
CA ILE A 169 -7.47 4.74 4.28
C ILE A 169 -7.04 3.37 3.73
N ALA A 170 -5.97 2.81 4.30
CA ALA A 170 -5.41 1.51 3.90
C ALA A 170 -6.16 0.29 4.47
N HIS A 171 -7.27 0.51 5.17
CA HIS A 171 -8.03 -0.52 5.89
C HIS A 171 -9.49 -0.58 5.41
N PRO A 172 -9.74 -0.97 4.15
CA PRO A 172 -11.10 -1.19 3.69
C PRO A 172 -11.75 -2.36 4.45
N HIS A 173 -13.02 -2.21 4.77
CA HIS A 173 -13.87 -3.33 5.16
C HIS A 173 -14.25 -4.13 3.91
N ILE A 174 -14.29 -5.46 4.04
CA ILE A 174 -14.62 -6.36 2.93
C ILE A 174 -15.97 -7.04 3.21
N GLU A 175 -16.91 -6.91 2.28
CA GLU A 175 -18.16 -7.67 2.29
C GLU A 175 -17.97 -9.07 1.68
N ARG A 176 -18.97 -9.96 1.85
CA ARG A 176 -18.88 -11.36 1.43
C ARG A 176 -18.59 -11.55 -0.06
N ASP A 177 -19.07 -10.65 -0.91
CA ASP A 177 -18.85 -10.70 -2.37
C ASP A 177 -17.50 -10.09 -2.79
N GLY A 178 -16.69 -9.61 -1.84
CA GLY A 178 -15.43 -8.93 -2.10
C GLY A 178 -15.56 -7.43 -2.35
N THR A 179 -16.75 -6.84 -2.16
CA THR A 179 -16.95 -5.38 -2.14
C THR A 179 -16.13 -4.75 -1.04
N TRP A 180 -15.45 -3.66 -1.35
CA TRP A 180 -14.74 -2.87 -0.35
C TRP A 180 -15.55 -1.65 0.04
N ILE A 181 -15.64 -1.40 1.35
CA ILE A 181 -16.13 -0.14 1.91
C ILE A 181 -14.97 0.52 2.65
N THR A 182 -14.66 1.76 2.31
CA THR A 182 -13.58 2.52 2.94
C THR A 182 -14.00 3.97 3.15
N MET A 183 -13.12 4.74 3.78
CA MET A 183 -13.29 6.18 3.99
C MET A 183 -12.15 6.94 3.33
N GLY A 184 -12.48 8.10 2.76
CA GLY A 184 -11.54 9.06 2.22
C GLY A 184 -11.82 10.48 2.71
N ILE A 185 -10.90 11.38 2.40
CA ILE A 185 -10.97 12.79 2.83
C ILE A 185 -11.20 13.68 1.60
N ASN A 186 -12.16 14.58 1.70
CA ASN A 186 -12.40 15.68 0.76
C ASN A 186 -12.19 17.02 1.48
N PRO A 187 -11.09 17.75 1.23
CA PRO A 187 -10.76 18.96 1.98
C PRO A 187 -11.60 20.20 1.64
N LYS A 188 -12.52 20.16 0.65
CA LYS A 188 -13.46 21.23 0.21
C LYS A 188 -12.90 22.66 -0.04
N GLY A 189 -11.62 22.94 0.17
CA GLY A 189 -10.97 24.24 -0.09
C GLY A 189 -10.96 25.18 1.13
N LYS A 190 -10.34 26.36 0.96
CA LYS A 190 -10.22 27.35 2.05
C LYS A 190 -11.62 27.79 2.54
N ASN A 191 -11.81 27.82 3.86
CA ASN A 191 -13.03 28.24 4.56
C ASN A 191 -14.24 27.29 4.43
N LYS A 192 -14.04 26.04 4.02
CA LYS A 192 -15.06 24.99 4.10
C LYS A 192 -14.56 23.84 4.96
N LEU A 193 -15.46 23.22 5.72
CA LEU A 193 -15.14 22.03 6.48
C LEU A 193 -14.76 20.89 5.53
N ALA A 194 -13.77 20.10 5.93
CA ALA A 194 -13.46 18.87 5.20
C ALA A 194 -14.64 17.90 5.33
N HIS A 195 -14.77 16.99 4.39
CA HIS A 195 -15.74 15.91 4.43
C HIS A 195 -15.02 14.58 4.49
N TYR A 196 -15.57 13.65 5.28
CA TYR A 196 -15.27 12.24 5.23
C TYR A 196 -16.21 11.60 4.22
N GLU A 197 -15.67 11.08 3.13
CA GLU A 197 -16.43 10.43 2.06
C GLU A 197 -16.30 8.92 2.22
N PHE A 198 -17.43 8.21 2.38
CA PHE A 198 -17.47 6.76 2.40
C PHE A 198 -17.53 6.26 0.96
N ILE A 199 -16.59 5.41 0.60
CA ILE A 199 -16.36 4.94 -0.76
C ILE A 199 -16.65 3.45 -0.82
N ARG A 200 -17.46 3.05 -1.79
CA ARG A 200 -17.69 1.65 -2.13
C ARG A 200 -16.96 1.31 -3.42
N PHE A 201 -16.18 0.25 -3.42
CA PHE A 201 -15.64 -0.39 -4.62
C PHE A 201 -16.36 -1.72 -4.82
N LYS A 202 -17.20 -1.82 -5.87
CA LYS A 202 -18.12 -2.95 -6.07
C LYS A 202 -17.38 -4.25 -6.40
N GLY A 203 -17.56 -5.26 -5.56
CA GLY A 203 -17.03 -6.61 -5.74
C GLY A 203 -17.89 -7.48 -6.65
N GLY A 204 -17.96 -8.78 -6.35
CA GLY A 204 -18.72 -9.76 -7.12
C GLY A 204 -18.26 -9.85 -8.58
N ASN A 205 -19.20 -10.13 -9.49
CA ASN A 205 -18.91 -10.22 -10.92
C ASN A 205 -18.41 -8.89 -11.50
N MET A 206 -18.96 -7.76 -11.05
CA MET A 206 -18.54 -6.43 -11.52
C MET A 206 -17.07 -6.17 -11.18
N GLY A 207 -16.68 -6.42 -9.93
CA GLY A 207 -15.30 -6.25 -9.48
C GLY A 207 -14.33 -7.19 -10.19
N ARG A 208 -14.71 -8.45 -10.42
CA ARG A 208 -13.89 -9.44 -11.14
C ARG A 208 -13.61 -9.04 -12.59
N GLN A 209 -14.64 -8.54 -13.28
CA GLN A 209 -14.54 -8.13 -14.69
C GLN A 209 -13.92 -6.75 -14.88
N SER A 210 -13.76 -5.98 -13.79
CA SER A 210 -13.14 -4.66 -13.85
C SER A 210 -11.63 -4.79 -14.09
N GLU A 211 -11.08 -3.93 -14.94
CA GLU A 211 -9.62 -3.86 -15.12
C GLU A 211 -8.94 -3.50 -13.79
N HIS A 212 -9.55 -2.55 -13.07
CA HIS A 212 -9.08 -2.06 -11.79
C HIS A 212 -10.21 -1.73 -10.81
N ILE A 213 -9.89 -1.66 -9.52
CA ILE A 213 -10.84 -1.46 -8.42
C ILE A 213 -11.71 -0.19 -8.54
N CYS A 214 -11.22 0.87 -9.19
CA CYS A 214 -11.94 2.14 -9.25
C CYS A 214 -13.03 2.23 -10.33
N GLN A 215 -13.10 1.29 -11.28
CA GLN A 215 -13.97 1.39 -12.46
C GLN A 215 -15.47 1.43 -12.08
N ASN A 216 -15.82 0.81 -10.97
CA ASN A 216 -17.17 0.76 -10.43
C ASN A 216 -17.26 1.37 -9.01
N ALA A 217 -16.39 2.34 -8.72
CA ALA A 217 -16.36 3.00 -7.42
C ALA A 217 -17.43 4.08 -7.30
N GLU A 218 -18.01 4.23 -6.12
CA GLU A 218 -19.00 5.27 -5.83
C GLU A 218 -18.82 5.83 -4.41
N ILE A 219 -19.22 7.10 -4.22
CA ILE A 219 -19.35 7.68 -2.88
C ILE A 219 -20.75 7.34 -2.40
N VAL A 220 -20.84 6.59 -1.29
CA VAL A 220 -22.11 6.11 -0.73
C VAL A 220 -22.63 7.02 0.38
N ALA A 221 -21.75 7.77 1.04
CA ALA A 221 -22.12 8.75 2.05
C ALA A 221 -21.02 9.82 2.19
N SER A 222 -21.39 10.99 2.71
CA SER A 222 -20.46 12.06 3.02
C SER A 222 -20.85 12.72 4.34
N VAL A 223 -19.89 12.87 5.25
CA VAL A 223 -20.09 13.46 6.58
C VAL A 223 -19.13 14.64 6.73
N PRO A 224 -19.60 15.86 7.06
CA PRO A 224 -18.71 16.99 7.30
C PRO A 224 -17.90 16.77 8.59
N SER A 225 -16.67 17.28 8.64
CA SER A 225 -15.91 17.39 9.88
C SER A 225 -16.63 18.34 10.84
N SER A 226 -16.56 18.07 12.15
CA SER A 226 -17.07 19.00 13.16
C SER A 226 -16.24 20.29 13.21
N ASN A 227 -16.87 21.39 13.62
CA ASN A 227 -16.19 22.62 14.02
C ASN A 227 -15.51 22.46 15.37
#